data_AF-A0A2Z4UC65-F1
#
_entry.id   AF-A0A2Z4UC65-F1
#
_cell.length_a   1.000
_cell.length_b   1.000
_cell.length_c   1.000
_cell.angle_alpha   90.00
_cell.angle_beta   90.00
_cell.angle_gamma   90.00
#
_symmetry.space_group_name_H-M   'P 1'
#
loop_
_entity.id
_entity.type
_entity.pdbx_description
1 polymer ?
#
loop_
_entity_poly.entity_id
_entity_poly.type
_entity_poly.pdbx_seq_one_letter_code
_entity_poly.pdbx_strand_id
1 'polypeptide(L)'
;MGKRRKSMSLLATALTAVLTTGGVFPYMGSLEEIWAAAGKTVAEKTETGYHLRNEYFDVETGKYGEITSLKIVGDQYDTNYVMNVRDNPKQDTAAHEWLGDLMFKTKKAGEENWSESLTNSSDAGRSVELDGNKIVVTYDNTKNRRGTGN
;
A
#
# COMPACT_ATOMS: atom_id res chain seq x y z
N MET A 1 -9.22 0.60 -35.59
CA MET A 1 -9.12 -0.73 -34.96
C MET A 1 -7.64 -1.02 -34.68
N GLY A 2 -7.16 -1.48 -33.54
CA GLY A 2 -7.79 -1.92 -32.30
C GLY A 2 -6.73 -1.98 -31.19
N LYS A 3 -7.16 -1.73 -29.95
CA LYS A 3 -6.35 -1.77 -28.72
C LYS A 3 -5.94 -3.22 -28.42
N ARG A 4 -4.64 -3.47 -28.18
CA ARG A 4 -4.15 -4.77 -27.67
C ARG A 4 -4.44 -4.88 -26.18
N ARG A 5 -5.41 -5.71 -25.81
CA ARG A 5 -5.54 -6.28 -24.44
C ARG A 5 -4.48 -7.36 -24.28
N LYS A 6 -3.50 -7.17 -23.38
CA LYS A 6 -2.61 -8.23 -22.90
C LYS A 6 -3.01 -8.57 -21.47
N SER A 7 -3.58 -9.76 -21.28
CA SER A 7 -3.33 -10.67 -20.14
C SER A 7 -4.43 -11.75 -20.08
N MET A 8 -4.37 -12.73 -21.00
CA MET A 8 -5.08 -14.02 -20.88
C MET A 8 -4.08 -15.18 -20.73
N SER A 9 -2.81 -14.88 -20.43
CA SER A 9 -1.73 -15.87 -20.56
C SER A 9 -1.52 -16.73 -19.31
N LEU A 10 -1.94 -16.30 -18.11
CA LEU A 10 -1.77 -17.11 -16.89
C LEU A 10 -2.85 -18.19 -16.73
N LEU A 11 -4.03 -18.02 -17.35
CA LEU A 11 -5.14 -18.97 -17.19
C LEU A 11 -4.90 -20.29 -17.93
N ALA A 12 -4.10 -20.27 -19.00
CA ALA A 12 -3.82 -21.46 -19.81
C ALA A 12 -2.86 -22.44 -19.12
N THR A 13 -1.90 -21.94 -18.34
CA THR A 13 -0.82 -22.75 -17.76
C THR A 13 -1.31 -23.65 -16.61
N ALA A 14 -2.31 -23.18 -15.84
CA ALA A 14 -2.89 -23.99 -14.76
C ALA A 14 -3.73 -25.16 -15.29
N LEU A 15 -4.32 -25.05 -16.49
CA LEU A 15 -5.17 -26.08 -17.07
C LEU A 15 -4.36 -27.22 -17.71
N THR A 16 -3.11 -26.99 -18.12
CA THR A 16 -2.32 -28.00 -18.85
C THR A 16 -1.67 -29.04 -17.93
N ALA A 17 -1.46 -28.74 -16.65
CA ALA A 17 -0.82 -29.66 -15.71
C ALA A 17 -1.72 -30.83 -15.29
N VAL A 18 -3.06 -30.67 -15.36
CA VAL A 18 -4.02 -31.63 -14.80
C VAL A 18 -4.36 -32.79 -15.77
N LEU A 19 -4.04 -32.68 -17.06
CA LEU A 19 -4.43 -33.67 -18.06
C LEU A 19 -3.42 -34.82 -18.28
N THR A 20 -2.27 -34.83 -17.61
CA THR A 20 -1.18 -35.81 -17.92
C THR A 20 -1.01 -36.94 -16.91
N THR A 21 -1.69 -36.91 -15.76
CA THR A 21 -1.61 -37.99 -14.76
C THR A 21 -3.01 -38.38 -14.31
N GLY A 22 -3.54 -39.51 -14.81
CA GLY A 22 -4.88 -40.04 -14.53
C GLY A 22 -5.08 -40.52 -13.10
N GLY A 23 -4.89 -39.65 -12.12
CA GLY A 23 -5.15 -39.88 -10.70
C GLY A 23 -6.41 -39.15 -10.24
N VAL A 24 -7.13 -39.76 -9.31
CA VAL A 24 -8.34 -39.26 -8.64
C VAL A 24 -8.22 -37.77 -8.31
N PHE A 25 -9.17 -36.97 -8.80
CA PHE A 25 -9.34 -35.57 -8.39
C PHE A 25 -9.46 -35.53 -6.85
N PRO A 26 -8.52 -34.95 -6.07
CA PRO A 26 -8.96 -34.35 -4.82
C PRO A 26 -10.01 -33.31 -5.23
N TYR A 27 -11.11 -33.21 -4.49
CA TYR A 27 -12.05 -32.11 -4.65
C TYR A 27 -11.29 -30.81 -4.39
N MET A 28 -10.69 -30.26 -5.44
CA MET A 28 -10.30 -28.87 -5.50
C MET A 28 -11.62 -28.17 -5.76
N GLY A 29 -12.12 -27.50 -4.72
CA GLY A 29 -13.29 -26.65 -4.81
C GLY A 29 -13.22 -25.72 -6.01
N SER A 30 -14.34 -25.08 -6.33
CA SER A 30 -14.41 -24.15 -7.46
C SER A 30 -13.28 -23.12 -7.38
N LEU A 31 -12.84 -22.58 -8.53
CA LEU A 31 -11.87 -21.48 -8.53
C LEU A 31 -12.32 -20.38 -7.56
N GLU A 32 -13.61 -20.08 -7.51
CA GLU A 32 -14.19 -19.12 -6.56
C GLU A 32 -14.02 -19.53 -5.08
N GLU A 33 -14.10 -20.81 -4.72
CA GLU A 33 -13.81 -21.31 -3.35
C GLU A 33 -12.32 -21.21 -3.00
N ILE A 34 -11.43 -21.43 -3.98
CA ILE A 34 -9.98 -21.25 -3.80
C ILE A 34 -9.62 -19.75 -3.69
N TRP A 35 -10.34 -18.87 -4.39
CA TRP A 35 -10.19 -17.41 -4.26
C TRP A 35 -10.86 -16.85 -2.98
N ALA A 36 -11.94 -17.47 -2.51
CA ALA A 36 -12.66 -17.06 -1.30
C ALA A 36 -11.93 -17.46 0.00
N ALA A 37 -11.07 -18.49 -0.04
CA ALA A 37 -10.30 -18.95 1.12
C ALA A 37 -9.04 -18.11 1.43
N ALA A 38 -8.72 -17.11 0.60
CA ALA A 38 -7.59 -16.20 0.83
C ALA A 38 -8.11 -14.77 0.97
N GLY A 39 -8.14 -14.23 2.20
CA GLY A 39 -8.57 -12.86 2.52
C GLY A 39 -7.88 -11.81 1.66
N LYS A 40 -8.48 -11.49 0.50
CA LYS A 40 -7.83 -10.73 -0.56
C LYS A 40 -8.04 -9.25 -0.34
N THR A 41 -7.00 -8.58 0.15
CA THR A 41 -6.94 -7.11 0.12
C THR A 41 -7.11 -6.63 -1.32
N VAL A 42 -8.13 -5.82 -1.56
CA VAL A 42 -8.34 -5.04 -2.77
C VAL A 42 -7.77 -3.65 -2.51
N ALA A 43 -7.03 -3.11 -3.46
CA ALA A 43 -6.50 -1.76 -3.39
C ALA A 43 -6.84 -1.01 -4.66
N GLU A 44 -7.28 0.23 -4.54
CA GLU A 44 -7.64 1.10 -5.66
C GLU A 44 -7.13 2.51 -5.45
N LYS A 45 -6.90 3.21 -6.57
CA LYS A 45 -6.46 4.61 -6.55
C LYS A 45 -7.66 5.53 -6.35
N THR A 46 -7.53 6.50 -5.46
CA THR A 46 -8.52 7.56 -5.22
C THR A 46 -8.06 8.87 -5.84
N GLU A 47 -8.80 9.96 -5.64
CA GLU A 47 -8.40 11.29 -6.10
C GLU A 47 -7.09 11.75 -5.47
N THR A 48 -6.93 11.49 -4.17
CA THR A 48 -5.83 12.01 -3.37
C THR A 48 -4.85 10.95 -2.91
N GLY A 49 -5.13 9.66 -3.09
CA GLY A 49 -4.26 8.56 -2.65
C GLY A 49 -4.81 7.20 -3.06
N TYR A 50 -5.05 6.34 -2.07
CA TYR A 50 -5.49 4.96 -2.31
C TYR A 50 -6.45 4.47 -1.23
N HIS A 51 -7.25 3.46 -1.57
CA HIS A 51 -8.20 2.80 -0.67
C HIS A 51 -7.90 1.29 -0.68
N LEU A 52 -7.57 0.72 0.48
CA LEU A 52 -7.37 -0.71 0.67
C LEU A 52 -8.49 -1.29 1.52
N ARG A 53 -9.08 -2.38 1.06
CA ARG A 53 -10.20 -3.06 1.72
C ARG A 53 -9.97 -4.56 1.78
N ASN A 54 -10.24 -5.16 2.92
CA ASN A 54 -10.40 -6.60 3.07
C ASN A 54 -11.54 -6.90 4.04
N GLU A 55 -11.67 -8.14 4.50
CA GLU A 55 -12.73 -8.56 5.43
C GLU A 55 -12.61 -7.97 6.84
N TYR A 56 -11.45 -7.39 7.20
CA TYR A 56 -11.14 -6.89 8.54
C TYR A 56 -10.95 -5.37 8.58
N PHE A 57 -10.40 -4.78 7.53
CA PHE A 57 -9.93 -3.40 7.51
C PHE A 57 -10.40 -2.66 6.26
N ASP A 58 -10.76 -1.40 6.47
CA ASP A 58 -11.01 -0.39 5.46
C ASP A 58 -10.03 0.77 5.73
N VAL A 59 -9.11 1.00 4.80
CA VAL A 59 -7.94 1.88 4.98
C VAL A 59 -7.81 2.85 3.83
N GLU A 60 -7.75 4.14 4.12
CA GLU A 60 -7.46 5.18 3.13
C GLU A 60 -6.08 5.79 3.37
N THR A 61 -5.37 6.09 2.28
CA THR A 61 -4.12 6.86 2.31
C THR A 61 -4.27 8.21 1.64
N GLY A 62 -3.46 9.17 2.06
CA GLY A 62 -3.29 10.47 1.43
C GLY A 62 -2.26 10.45 0.29
N LYS A 63 -1.95 11.66 -0.19
CA LYS A 63 -1.09 11.89 -1.37
C LYS A 63 0.38 11.56 -1.11
N TYR A 64 0.77 11.48 0.15
CA TYR A 64 2.12 11.18 0.59
C TYR A 64 2.29 9.72 1.01
N GLY A 65 1.23 8.91 0.95
CA GLY A 65 1.21 7.52 1.41
C GLY A 65 0.96 7.36 2.92
N GLU A 66 0.72 8.46 3.61
CA GLU A 66 0.24 8.50 4.99
C GLU A 66 -1.16 7.90 5.10
N ILE A 67 -1.49 7.27 6.23
CA ILE A 67 -2.81 6.70 6.48
C ILE A 67 -3.72 7.83 7.00
N THR A 68 -4.78 8.13 6.24
CA THR A 68 -5.79 9.15 6.57
C THR A 68 -7.04 8.53 7.20
N SER A 69 -7.29 7.24 6.97
CA SER A 69 -8.33 6.49 7.66
C SER A 69 -7.92 5.05 7.90
N LEU A 70 -8.26 4.53 9.08
CA LEU A 70 -8.15 3.12 9.43
C LEU A 70 -9.42 2.75 10.20
N LYS A 71 -10.25 1.92 9.59
CA LYS A 71 -11.50 1.43 10.17
C LYS A 71 -11.50 -0.09 10.23
N ILE A 72 -12.16 -0.64 11.23
CA ILE A 72 -12.38 -2.08 11.37
C ILE A 72 -13.75 -2.40 10.77
N VAL A 73 -13.78 -3.38 9.86
CA VAL A 73 -15.03 -3.83 9.22
C VAL A 73 -15.91 -4.48 10.28
N GLY A 74 -17.15 -4.01 10.39
CA GLY A 74 -18.11 -4.49 11.37
C GLY A 74 -17.98 -3.87 12.76
N ASP A 75 -17.15 -2.83 12.94
CA ASP A 75 -17.19 -2.03 14.17
C ASP A 75 -18.60 -1.44 14.36
N GLN A 76 -19.08 -1.43 15.61
CA GLN A 76 -20.40 -0.93 15.96
C GLN A 76 -20.52 0.58 15.71
N TYR A 77 -19.40 1.29 15.78
CA TYR A 77 -19.28 2.71 15.57
C TYR A 77 -18.39 2.99 14.36
N ASP A 78 -18.61 4.12 13.67
CA ASP A 78 -17.77 4.54 12.55
C ASP A 78 -16.42 5.11 13.05
N THR A 79 -15.71 4.34 13.86
CA THR A 79 -14.49 4.76 14.54
C THR A 79 -13.34 4.84 13.54
N ASN A 80 -12.75 6.02 13.39
CA ASN A 80 -11.46 6.16 12.73
C ASN A 80 -10.35 5.98 13.77
N TYR A 81 -9.54 4.94 13.62
CA TYR A 81 -8.47 4.60 14.56
C TYR A 81 -7.18 5.40 14.34
N VAL A 82 -7.19 6.34 13.39
CA VAL A 82 -6.06 7.25 13.15
C VAL A 82 -6.50 8.70 13.22
N MET A 83 -5.63 9.51 13.81
CA MET A 83 -5.76 10.96 13.76
C MET A 83 -5.55 11.43 12.31
N ASN A 84 -6.40 12.35 11.86
CA ASN A 84 -6.39 12.84 10.49
C ASN A 84 -6.88 14.29 10.44
N VAL A 85 -6.68 14.96 9.29
CA VAL A 85 -7.07 16.37 9.09
C VAL A 85 -8.56 16.63 9.30
N ARG A 86 -9.43 15.69 8.89
CA ARG A 86 -10.89 15.87 8.97
C ARG A 86 -11.36 15.93 10.43
N ASP A 87 -10.87 15.00 11.25
CA ASP A 87 -11.32 14.84 12.63
C ASP A 87 -10.48 15.72 13.60
N ASN A 88 -9.26 16.08 13.21
CA ASN A 88 -8.32 16.90 14.00
C ASN A 88 -7.67 18.04 13.17
N PRO A 89 -8.46 18.99 12.61
CA PRO A 89 -7.94 20.01 11.68
C PRO A 89 -6.90 20.95 12.29
N LYS A 90 -6.86 21.08 13.63
CA LYS A 90 -5.84 21.89 14.32
C LYS A 90 -4.43 21.29 14.26
N GLN A 91 -4.31 20.02 13.85
CA GLN A 91 -3.03 19.34 13.66
C GLN A 91 -2.61 19.31 12.18
N ASP A 92 -3.39 19.93 11.29
CA ASP A 92 -3.02 20.11 9.89
C ASP A 92 -1.94 21.18 9.75
N THR A 93 -0.70 20.74 9.89
CA THR A 93 0.49 21.56 9.75
C THR A 93 1.18 21.25 8.43
N ALA A 94 1.97 22.19 7.92
CA ALA A 94 2.78 21.98 6.72
C ALA A 94 3.82 20.85 6.86
N ALA A 95 4.10 20.41 8.09
CA ALA A 95 4.98 19.27 8.34
C ALA A 95 4.27 17.92 8.12
N HIS A 96 2.94 17.89 8.06
CA HIS A 96 2.13 16.69 7.77
C HIS A 96 2.57 15.44 8.55
N GLU A 97 2.72 15.52 9.87
CA GLU A 97 3.20 14.41 10.72
C GLU A 97 2.11 13.37 11.01
N TRP A 98 1.67 12.68 9.96
CA TRP A 98 0.57 11.72 10.02
C TRP A 98 1.05 10.29 10.20
N LEU A 99 0.11 9.36 10.48
CA LEU A 99 0.48 7.96 10.62
C LEU A 99 1.10 7.45 9.32
N GLY A 100 2.33 6.95 9.41
CA GLY A 100 3.13 6.48 8.28
C GLY A 100 4.33 7.36 7.99
N ASP A 101 4.37 8.60 8.50
CA ASP A 101 5.62 9.38 8.50
C ASP A 101 6.56 8.94 9.61
N LEU A 102 7.85 8.87 9.27
CA LEU A 102 8.91 8.31 10.08
C LEU A 102 10.04 9.32 10.25
N MET A 103 10.58 9.33 11.48
CA MET A 103 11.73 10.15 11.86
C MET A 103 12.89 9.23 12.22
N PHE A 104 13.99 9.38 11.51
CA PHE A 104 15.19 8.58 11.72
C PHE A 104 16.37 9.46 12.08
N LYS A 105 17.40 8.81 12.63
CA LYS A 105 18.77 9.31 12.56
C LYS A 105 19.57 8.41 11.64
N THR A 106 20.21 8.97 10.61
CA THR A 106 21.10 8.24 9.70
C THR A 106 22.53 8.75 9.85
N LYS A 107 23.48 7.87 9.58
CA LYS A 107 24.91 8.19 9.62
C LYS A 107 25.57 7.48 8.45
N LYS A 108 26.09 8.24 7.50
CA LYS A 108 26.80 7.67 6.35
C LYS A 108 28.16 7.14 6.79
N ALA A 109 28.68 6.18 6.02
CA ALA A 109 30.05 5.73 6.19
C ALA A 109 31.01 6.93 6.03
N GLY A 110 31.87 7.14 7.03
CA GLY A 110 32.82 8.25 7.05
C GLY A 110 32.32 9.54 7.72
N GLU A 111 31.05 9.63 8.10
CA GLU A 111 30.57 10.74 8.92
C GLU A 111 30.90 10.51 10.41
N GLU A 112 31.13 11.58 11.18
CA GLU A 112 31.33 11.49 12.63
C GLU A 112 30.00 11.53 13.38
N ASN A 113 29.06 12.35 12.91
CA ASN A 113 27.79 12.65 13.58
C ASN A 113 26.60 12.00 12.89
N TRP A 114 25.57 11.71 13.68
CA TRP A 114 24.25 11.34 13.16
C TRP A 114 23.52 12.57 12.63
N SER A 115 22.81 12.41 11.53
CA SER A 115 21.95 13.43 10.94
C SER A 115 20.49 13.00 11.03
N GLU A 116 19.59 13.97 11.16
CA GLU A 116 18.15 13.73 11.13
C GLU A 116 17.68 13.43 9.69
N SER A 117 16.76 12.47 9.56
CA SER A 117 16.23 11.99 8.29
C SER A 117 14.73 11.78 8.41
N LEU A 118 13.93 12.64 7.77
CA LEU A 118 12.47 12.69 7.92
C LEU A 118 11.76 12.38 6.59
N THR A 119 10.79 11.45 6.63
CA THR A 119 10.02 11.10 5.42
C THR A 119 9.16 12.26 4.94
N ASN A 120 8.56 13.02 5.87
CA ASN A 120 7.75 14.20 5.57
C ASN A 120 8.55 15.34 4.92
N SER A 121 9.88 15.33 5.03
CA SER A 121 10.77 16.29 4.36
C SER A 121 11.21 15.80 2.98
N SER A 122 10.63 14.72 2.46
CA SER A 122 11.11 14.06 1.24
C SER A 122 10.21 14.28 0.01
N ASP A 123 9.30 15.26 0.04
CA ASP A 123 8.31 15.53 -1.03
C ASP A 123 8.91 15.55 -2.45
N ALA A 124 10.03 16.26 -2.65
CA ALA A 124 10.66 16.36 -3.97
C ALA A 124 11.18 15.02 -4.52
N GLY A 125 11.42 14.06 -3.63
CA GLY A 125 11.94 12.72 -3.91
C GLY A 125 10.94 11.59 -3.73
N ARG A 126 9.73 11.90 -3.26
CA ARG A 126 8.73 10.89 -2.92
C ARG A 126 7.97 10.43 -4.16
N SER A 127 7.79 9.13 -4.32
CA SER A 127 6.80 8.55 -5.23
C SER A 127 5.90 7.57 -4.49
N VAL A 128 4.61 7.59 -4.81
CA VAL A 128 3.61 6.68 -4.23
C VAL A 128 2.88 5.99 -5.37
N GLU A 129 2.99 4.67 -5.45
CA GLU A 129 2.38 3.87 -6.50
C GLU A 129 1.65 2.64 -5.95
N LEU A 130 0.71 2.13 -6.75
CA LEU A 130 0.03 0.88 -6.47
C LEU A 130 0.71 -0.25 -7.25
N ASP A 131 1.27 -1.22 -6.54
CA ASP A 131 1.80 -2.47 -7.08
C ASP A 131 0.89 -3.63 -6.65
N GLY A 132 -0.01 -4.02 -7.56
CA GLY A 132 -1.03 -5.02 -7.29
C GLY A 132 -1.98 -4.58 -6.18
N ASN A 133 -1.87 -5.20 -4.99
CA ASN A 133 -2.65 -4.86 -3.80
C ASN A 133 -1.83 -4.18 -2.70
N LYS A 134 -0.66 -3.63 -3.06
CA LYS A 134 0.25 -2.94 -2.15
C LYS A 134 0.44 -1.51 -2.59
N ILE A 135 0.51 -0.61 -1.61
CA ILE A 135 0.99 0.74 -1.84
C ILE A 135 2.49 0.75 -1.56
N VAL A 136 3.25 1.24 -2.53
CA VAL A 136 4.70 1.37 -2.44
C VAL A 136 5.03 2.85 -2.38
N VAL A 137 5.64 3.26 -1.26
CA VAL A 137 6.18 4.60 -1.07
C VAL A 137 7.69 4.52 -1.21
N THR A 138 8.25 5.25 -2.18
CA THR A 138 9.69 5.32 -2.43
C THR A 138 10.18 6.74 -2.16
N TYR A 139 11.39 6.85 -1.63
CA TYR A 139 12.06 8.12 -1.33
C TYR A 139 13.39 8.19 -2.09
N ASP A 140 13.54 9.18 -2.98
CA ASP A 140 14.74 9.51 -3.75
C ASP A 140 15.43 10.77 -3.19
N ASN A 141 16.67 10.61 -2.77
CA ASN A 141 17.31 11.50 -1.80
C ASN A 141 18.24 12.54 -2.44
N THR A 142 18.16 12.71 -3.76
CA THR A 142 18.95 13.72 -4.48
C THR A 142 18.43 15.15 -4.30
N LYS A 143 17.28 15.34 -3.64
CA LYS A 143 16.51 16.60 -3.71
C LYS A 143 16.25 17.32 -2.37
N ASN A 144 16.56 16.73 -1.21
CA ASN A 144 16.46 17.41 0.10
C ASN A 144 17.45 16.89 1.15
N ARG A 145 18.15 17.80 1.84
CA ARG A 145 19.16 17.51 2.88
C ARG A 145 18.59 16.89 4.17
N ARG A 146 17.30 17.10 4.47
CA ARG A 146 16.61 16.49 5.64
C ARG A 146 15.75 15.26 5.28
N GLY A 147 15.73 14.84 4.01
CA GLY A 147 14.96 13.69 3.55
C GLY A 147 15.61 12.34 3.89
N THR A 148 14.79 11.28 3.97
CA THR A 148 15.20 9.93 4.40
C THR A 148 16.11 9.22 3.41
N GLY A 149 17.37 8.98 3.79
CA GLY A 149 18.36 8.23 3.01
C GLY A 149 19.43 9.10 2.33
N ASN A 150 19.73 10.23 2.97
CA ASN A 150 21.12 10.63 3.14
C ASN A 150 21.80 9.57 4.03
#